data_AF-A0A2E5ZNJ3-F1
#
_entry.id   AF-A0A2E5ZNJ3-F1
#
_cell.length_a   1.000
_cell.length_b   1.000
_cell.length_c   1.000
_cell.angle_alpha   90.00
_cell.angle_beta   90.00
_cell.angle_gamma   90.00
#
_symmetry.space_group_name_H-M   'P 1'
#
loop_
_entity.id
_entity.type
_entity.pdbx_description
1 polymer ?
#
loop_
_entity_poly.entity_id
_entity_poly.type
_entity_poly.pdbx_seq_one_letter_code
_entity_poly.pdbx_strand_id
1 'polypeptide(L)'
;MPDIDIDFADRDQVLAKLKHRVAKLDSGKKHNTGVYVTEIPHNPVDKLSTIDHKTAEDRGYFKLDFLNVNIYDKVKDEQHLKELMNKEPIWELLETKEFCDLVFHVSGHHDLIKKLKPKNIQQLAAVLAIIRPAKRHLQDDDWKTIMDEVWVKPKEGYFFKKAHAVGYAVAVVVHMNLICEGIDALRS
;
A
#
# COMPACT_ATOMS: atom_id res chain seq x y z
N MET A 1 6.64 16.92 -2.06
CA MET A 1 5.18 17.23 -1.93
C MET A 1 4.49 16.02 -1.25
N PRO A 2 3.22 16.04 -0.76
CA PRO A 2 2.63 14.83 -0.20
C PRO A 2 2.47 13.77 -1.29
N ASP A 3 2.57 12.52 -0.86
CA ASP A 3 2.46 11.31 -1.68
C ASP A 3 1.18 10.63 -1.21
N ILE A 4 0.19 10.54 -2.10
CA ILE A 4 -1.18 10.16 -1.73
C ILE A 4 -1.61 9.01 -2.62
N ASP A 5 -1.67 7.83 -2.02
CA ASP A 5 -2.17 6.60 -2.60
C ASP A 5 -3.63 6.39 -2.17
N ILE A 6 -4.50 6.09 -3.14
CA ILE A 6 -5.89 5.71 -2.89
C ILE A 6 -6.15 4.37 -3.58
N ASP A 7 -6.52 3.38 -2.79
CA ASP A 7 -6.80 2.05 -3.27
C ASP A 7 -8.26 1.92 -3.69
N PHE A 8 -8.48 1.22 -4.81
CA PHE A 8 -9.80 0.88 -5.32
C PHE A 8 -9.84 -0.60 -5.70
N ALA A 9 -11.01 -1.23 -5.58
CA ALA A 9 -11.26 -2.51 -6.25
C ALA A 9 -11.10 -2.35 -7.77
N ASP A 10 -11.74 -1.31 -8.31
CA ASP A 10 -11.62 -0.89 -9.70
C ASP A 10 -11.62 0.64 -9.78
N ARG A 11 -10.44 1.21 -9.99
CA ARG A 11 -10.22 2.65 -10.11
C ARG A 11 -10.87 3.24 -11.35
N ASP A 12 -11.10 2.47 -12.42
CA ASP A 12 -11.58 3.01 -13.69
C ASP A 12 -13.03 3.48 -13.54
N GLN A 13 -13.81 2.83 -12.67
CA GLN A 13 -15.15 3.28 -12.28
C GLN A 13 -15.15 4.67 -11.63
N VAL A 14 -14.09 5.02 -10.91
CA VAL A 14 -13.93 6.32 -10.26
C VAL A 14 -13.37 7.34 -11.24
N LEU A 15 -12.35 6.97 -12.00
CA LEU A 15 -11.74 7.83 -13.02
C LEU A 15 -12.75 8.24 -14.11
N ALA A 16 -13.71 7.38 -14.45
CA ALA A 16 -14.81 7.71 -15.37
C ALA A 16 -15.73 8.83 -14.86
N LYS A 17 -15.78 9.06 -13.54
CA LYS A 17 -16.63 10.07 -12.90
C LYS A 17 -15.88 11.35 -12.54
N LEU A 18 -14.54 11.32 -12.53
CA LEU A 18 -13.69 12.44 -12.14
C LEU A 18 -13.05 13.12 -13.35
N LYS A 19 -13.06 14.45 -13.37
CA LYS A 19 -12.19 15.20 -14.28
C LYS A 19 -10.74 15.03 -13.81
N HIS A 20 -9.93 14.37 -14.62
CA HIS A 20 -8.53 14.12 -14.29
C HIS A 20 -7.61 14.20 -15.52
N ARG A 21 -6.30 14.24 -15.28
CA ARG A 21 -5.22 14.10 -16.28
C ARG A 21 -4.31 12.96 -15.89
N VAL A 22 -3.77 12.25 -16.88
CA VAL A 22 -2.85 11.14 -16.62
C VAL A 22 -1.45 11.70 -16.42
N ALA A 23 -0.77 11.30 -15.34
CA ALA A 23 0.62 11.69 -15.14
C ALA A 23 1.54 11.01 -16.16
N LYS A 24 2.68 11.63 -16.43
CA LYS A 24 3.68 11.13 -17.37
C LYS A 24 4.97 10.77 -16.65
N LEU A 25 5.54 9.61 -16.95
CA LEU A 25 6.86 9.23 -16.48
C LEU A 25 7.95 10.02 -17.20
N ASP A 26 9.14 10.10 -16.62
CA ASP A 26 10.33 10.69 -17.26
C ASP A 26 10.69 9.98 -18.58
N SER A 27 10.39 8.69 -18.69
CA SER A 27 10.46 7.92 -19.94
C SER A 27 9.46 8.36 -21.04
N GLY A 28 8.56 9.30 -20.76
CA GLY A 28 7.50 9.74 -21.67
C GLY A 28 6.25 8.84 -21.69
N LYS A 29 6.30 7.67 -21.04
CA LYS A 29 5.15 6.76 -20.94
C LYS A 29 4.10 7.28 -19.95
N LYS A 30 2.87 6.79 -20.09
CA LYS A 30 1.81 7.02 -19.10
C LYS A 30 2.23 6.47 -17.75
N HIS A 31 1.94 7.21 -16.69
CA HIS A 31 2.04 6.69 -15.34
C HIS A 31 0.91 5.69 -15.11
N ASN A 32 1.21 4.55 -14.50
CA ASN A 32 0.21 3.52 -14.32
C ASN A 32 -0.90 3.99 -13.37
N THR A 33 -0.55 4.54 -12.21
CA THR A 33 -1.49 4.97 -11.13
C THR A 33 -1.72 6.48 -11.03
N GLY A 34 -0.71 7.28 -11.36
CA GLY A 34 -0.68 8.71 -11.13
C GLY A 34 -1.63 9.50 -12.01
N VAL A 35 -2.46 10.33 -11.37
CA VAL A 35 -3.40 11.26 -12.00
C VAL A 35 -3.35 12.63 -11.33
N TYR A 36 -3.69 13.67 -12.08
CA TYR A 36 -3.93 15.02 -11.56
C TYR A 36 -5.44 15.28 -11.58
N VAL A 37 -6.00 15.59 -10.41
CA VAL A 37 -7.41 16.02 -10.26
C VAL A 37 -7.55 17.54 -10.27
N THR A 38 -6.42 18.25 -10.27
CA THR A 38 -6.30 19.69 -10.55
C THR A 38 -5.79 19.89 -11.99
N GLU A 39 -6.04 21.06 -12.56
CA GLU A 39 -5.64 21.33 -13.94
C GLU A 39 -4.11 21.41 -14.07
N ILE A 40 -3.57 20.79 -15.11
CA ILE A 40 -2.15 20.77 -15.48
C ILE A 40 -2.04 20.83 -17.01
N PRO A 41 -0.97 21.41 -17.59
CA PRO A 41 -0.73 21.32 -19.03
C PRO A 41 -0.79 19.88 -19.53
N HIS A 42 -1.68 19.62 -20.51
CA HIS A 42 -1.97 18.27 -21.00
C HIS A 42 -2.30 18.30 -22.49
N ASN A 43 -2.14 17.14 -23.15
CA ASN A 43 -2.59 16.96 -24.52
C ASN A 43 -4.14 16.84 -24.52
N PRO A 44 -4.85 17.66 -25.31
CA PRO A 44 -6.32 17.68 -25.29
C PRO A 44 -6.96 16.40 -25.84
N VAL A 45 -6.22 15.57 -26.59
CA VAL A 45 -6.73 14.32 -27.18
C VAL A 45 -6.69 13.17 -26.17
N ASP A 46 -5.52 12.88 -25.60
CA ASP A 46 -5.30 11.71 -24.74
C ASP A 46 -5.29 12.03 -23.22
N LYS A 47 -5.39 13.31 -22.86
CA LYS A 47 -5.36 13.84 -21.49
C LYS A 47 -4.07 13.56 -20.72
N LEU A 48 -2.99 13.17 -21.40
CA LEU A 48 -1.66 12.97 -20.80
C LEU A 48 -1.00 14.31 -20.50
N SER A 49 -0.38 14.44 -19.33
CA SER A 49 0.42 15.61 -18.96
C SER A 49 1.54 15.87 -19.97
N THR A 50 1.71 17.14 -20.37
CA THR A 50 2.79 17.54 -21.30
C THR A 50 4.15 17.57 -20.62
N ILE A 51 4.19 17.68 -19.30
CA ILE A 51 5.41 17.58 -18.46
C ILE A 51 5.43 16.25 -17.70
N ASP A 52 6.61 15.72 -17.41
CA ASP A 52 6.75 14.53 -16.57
C ASP A 52 6.44 14.85 -15.09
N HIS A 53 6.14 13.81 -14.32
CA HIS A 53 5.70 13.95 -12.93
C HIS A 53 6.76 14.59 -12.00
N LYS A 54 8.06 14.46 -12.28
CA LYS A 54 9.11 15.09 -11.46
C LYS A 54 9.13 16.59 -11.72
N THR A 55 9.18 16.99 -13.00
CA THR A 55 9.07 18.40 -13.41
C THR A 55 7.76 19.04 -12.92
N ALA A 56 6.66 18.28 -12.94
CA ALA A 56 5.38 18.75 -12.42
C ALA A 56 5.45 18.98 -10.90
N GLU A 57 6.06 18.05 -10.16
CA GLU A 57 6.24 18.18 -8.71
C GLU A 57 7.08 19.43 -8.37
N ASP A 58 8.18 19.65 -9.08
CA ASP A 58 9.06 20.82 -8.90
C ASP A 58 8.33 22.16 -9.15
N ARG A 59 7.26 22.14 -9.94
CA ARG A 59 6.41 23.31 -10.24
C ARG A 59 5.22 23.46 -9.29
N GLY A 60 5.12 22.60 -8.28
CA GLY A 60 4.03 22.64 -7.29
C GLY A 60 2.76 21.87 -7.69
N TYR A 61 2.78 21.10 -8.80
CA TYR A 61 1.70 20.17 -9.12
C TYR A 61 1.87 18.87 -8.35
N PHE A 62 0.86 18.47 -7.58
CA PHE A 62 0.86 17.17 -6.92
C PHE A 62 -0.09 16.21 -7.63
N LYS A 63 0.35 14.96 -7.79
CA LYS A 63 -0.48 13.87 -8.31
C LYS A 63 -1.10 13.08 -7.17
N LEU A 64 -2.18 12.37 -7.47
CA LEU A 64 -2.72 11.29 -6.66
C LEU A 64 -2.43 9.98 -7.38
N ASP A 65 -2.06 8.94 -6.65
CA ASP A 65 -1.93 7.59 -7.20
C ASP A 65 -3.21 6.81 -6.92
N PHE A 66 -3.95 6.47 -7.98
CA PHE A 66 -5.14 5.64 -7.89
C PHE A 66 -4.74 4.21 -8.23
N LEU A 67 -4.80 3.31 -7.25
CA LEU A 67 -4.33 1.93 -7.38
C LEU A 67 -5.51 0.97 -7.53
N ASN A 68 -5.32 -0.07 -8.33
CA ASN A 68 -6.20 -1.24 -8.33
C ASN A 68 -5.65 -2.25 -7.32
N VAL A 69 -6.40 -2.52 -6.26
CA VAL A 69 -6.06 -3.44 -5.20
C VAL A 69 -7.22 -4.41 -5.02
N ASN A 70 -7.04 -5.62 -5.55
CA ASN A 70 -8.06 -6.66 -5.64
C ASN A 70 -8.61 -7.15 -4.28
N ILE A 71 -7.94 -6.85 -3.16
CA ILE A 71 -8.46 -7.22 -1.84
C ILE A 71 -9.84 -6.58 -1.59
N TYR A 72 -10.09 -5.41 -2.20
CA TYR A 72 -11.33 -4.68 -2.02
C TYR A 72 -12.48 -5.24 -2.89
N ASP A 73 -12.22 -6.20 -3.80
CA ASP A 73 -13.27 -6.79 -4.67
C ASP A 73 -14.38 -7.49 -3.87
N LYS A 74 -14.04 -8.00 -2.68
CA LYS A 74 -14.98 -8.68 -1.77
C LYS A 74 -15.53 -7.76 -0.68
N VAL A 75 -15.17 -6.48 -0.69
CA VAL A 75 -15.69 -5.49 0.26
C VAL A 75 -17.03 -4.97 -0.25
N LYS A 76 -18.09 -5.16 0.54
CA LYS A 76 -19.47 -4.89 0.14
C LYS A 76 -19.82 -3.40 0.16
N ASP A 77 -19.39 -2.70 1.21
CA ASP A 77 -19.65 -1.28 1.44
C ASP A 77 -18.66 -0.69 2.47
N GLU A 78 -18.80 0.60 2.76
CA GLU A 78 -17.95 1.31 3.74
C GLU A 78 -18.08 0.75 5.15
N GLN A 79 -19.28 0.30 5.54
CA GLN A 79 -19.52 -0.24 6.89
C GLN A 79 -18.80 -1.57 7.06
N HIS A 80 -18.89 -2.45 6.07
CA HIS A 80 -18.13 -3.70 6.01
C HIS A 80 -16.62 -3.45 6.05
N LEU A 81 -16.11 -2.46 5.31
CA LEU A 81 -14.69 -2.08 5.37
C LEU A 81 -14.29 -1.64 6.78
N LYS A 82 -15.09 -0.79 7.43
CA LYS A 82 -14.85 -0.34 8.81
C LYS A 82 -14.83 -1.51 9.78
N GLU A 83 -15.72 -2.49 9.62
CA GLU A 83 -15.72 -3.71 10.44
C GLU A 83 -14.43 -4.50 10.25
N LEU A 84 -14.01 -4.74 9.01
CA LEU A 84 -12.77 -5.45 8.67
C LEU A 84 -11.52 -4.72 9.19
N MET A 85 -11.51 -3.39 9.17
CA MET A 85 -10.39 -2.58 9.67
C MET A 85 -10.27 -2.60 11.20
N ASN A 86 -11.40 -2.65 11.90
CA ASN A 86 -11.44 -2.57 13.37
C ASN A 86 -11.48 -3.94 14.06
N LYS A 87 -11.71 -5.02 13.31
CA LYS A 87 -11.64 -6.39 13.81
C LYS A 87 -10.18 -6.78 14.01
N GLU A 88 -9.83 -7.16 15.25
CA GLU A 88 -8.50 -7.68 15.56
C GLU A 88 -8.25 -8.96 14.74
N PRO A 89 -7.20 -8.99 13.90
CA PRO A 89 -6.89 -10.17 13.11
C PRO A 89 -6.24 -11.25 13.98
N ILE A 90 -6.31 -12.51 13.54
CA ILE A 90 -5.58 -13.61 14.19
C ILE A 90 -4.13 -13.55 13.70
N TRP A 91 -3.27 -12.83 14.42
CA TRP A 91 -1.87 -12.59 14.05
C TRP A 91 -1.09 -13.89 13.79
N GLU A 92 -1.37 -14.93 14.57
CA GLU A 92 -0.73 -16.25 14.48
C GLU A 92 -0.93 -16.90 13.10
N LEU A 93 -1.97 -16.53 12.34
CA LEU A 93 -2.17 -17.05 10.99
C LEU A 93 -1.03 -16.65 10.05
N LEU A 94 -0.46 -15.44 10.21
CA LEU A 94 0.69 -15.02 9.40
C LEU A 94 1.97 -15.82 9.70
N GLU A 95 2.03 -16.51 10.84
CA GLU A 95 3.10 -17.45 11.17
C GLU A 95 2.97 -18.79 10.43
N THR A 96 1.91 -19.00 9.65
CA THR A 96 1.79 -20.16 8.75
C THR A 96 2.12 -19.73 7.32
N LYS A 97 2.92 -20.53 6.62
CA LYS A 97 3.37 -20.18 5.27
C LYS A 97 2.18 -20.10 4.31
N GLU A 98 1.28 -21.06 4.41
CA GLU A 98 0.11 -21.21 3.54
C GLU A 98 -0.79 -19.99 3.62
N PHE A 99 -1.07 -19.48 4.82
CA PHE A 99 -1.89 -18.29 4.98
C PHE A 99 -1.11 -17.02 4.61
N CYS A 100 0.15 -16.90 5.05
CA CYS A 100 1.00 -15.75 4.71
C CYS A 100 1.11 -15.53 3.18
N ASP A 101 1.20 -16.61 2.40
CA ASP A 101 1.32 -16.54 0.95
C ASP A 101 0.03 -16.08 0.25
N LEU A 102 -1.13 -16.19 0.91
CA LEU A 102 -2.40 -15.63 0.43
C LEU A 102 -2.49 -14.11 0.63
N VAL A 103 -1.79 -13.57 1.62
CA VAL A 103 -1.98 -12.19 2.05
C VAL A 103 -1.07 -11.24 1.25
N PHE A 104 -1.66 -10.25 0.58
CA PHE A 104 -0.92 -9.26 -0.22
C PHE A 104 0.16 -8.52 0.60
N HIS A 105 1.24 -8.09 -0.08
CA HIS A 105 2.45 -7.47 0.49
C HIS A 105 3.31 -8.29 1.47
N VAL A 106 2.77 -9.37 2.04
CA VAL A 106 3.52 -10.27 2.95
C VAL A 106 3.78 -11.65 2.33
N SER A 107 3.09 -12.00 1.25
CA SER A 107 3.35 -13.20 0.47
C SER A 107 4.83 -13.37 0.11
N GLY A 108 5.38 -14.56 0.33
CA GLY A 108 6.81 -14.85 0.13
C GLY A 108 7.76 -14.30 1.22
N HIS A 109 7.23 -13.71 2.30
CA HIS A 109 8.03 -13.18 3.41
C HIS A 109 7.76 -13.87 4.75
N HIS A 110 7.20 -15.09 4.70
CA HIS A 110 6.86 -15.91 5.86
C HIS A 110 8.00 -16.05 6.89
N ASP A 111 9.23 -16.34 6.46
CA ASP A 111 10.36 -16.56 7.39
C ASP A 111 10.64 -15.33 8.26
N LEU A 112 10.55 -14.13 7.66
CA LEU A 112 10.73 -12.87 8.38
C LEU A 112 9.57 -12.60 9.34
N ILE A 113 8.33 -12.87 8.90
CA ILE A 113 7.15 -12.69 9.75
C ILE A 113 7.16 -13.65 10.93
N LYS A 114 7.48 -14.92 10.69
CA LYS A 114 7.63 -15.94 11.74
C LYS A 114 8.72 -15.58 12.75
N LYS A 115 9.75 -14.87 12.31
CA LYS A 115 10.83 -14.38 13.17
C LYS A 115 10.40 -13.21 14.03
N LEU A 116 9.80 -12.18 13.43
CA LEU A 116 9.47 -10.93 14.12
C LEU A 116 8.14 -10.98 14.89
N LYS A 117 7.18 -11.79 14.40
CA LYS A 117 5.86 -12.04 15.00
C LYS A 117 5.13 -10.74 15.37
N PRO A 118 4.79 -9.89 14.38
CA PRO A 118 4.09 -8.64 14.65
C PRO A 118 2.73 -8.90 15.30
N LYS A 119 2.39 -8.10 16.32
CA LYS A 119 1.14 -8.24 17.12
C LYS A 119 0.23 -7.01 17.06
N ASN A 120 0.56 -6.06 16.20
CA ASN A 120 -0.21 -4.84 15.98
C ASN A 120 0.20 -4.20 14.65
N ILE A 121 -0.60 -3.21 14.23
CA ILE A 121 -0.42 -2.47 12.97
C ILE A 121 0.97 -1.82 12.89
N GLN A 122 1.48 -1.25 13.98
CA GLN A 122 2.78 -0.54 13.99
C GLN A 122 3.94 -1.52 13.77
N GLN A 123 3.89 -2.67 14.42
CA GLN A 123 4.87 -3.74 14.24
C GLN A 123 4.78 -4.33 12.82
N LEU A 124 3.58 -4.59 12.32
CA LEU A 124 3.40 -5.07 10.94
C LEU A 124 3.93 -4.06 9.91
N ALA A 125 3.68 -2.76 10.12
CA ALA A 125 4.24 -1.70 9.28
C ALA A 125 5.78 -1.70 9.30
N ALA A 126 6.39 -1.92 10.46
CA ALA A 126 7.84 -2.07 10.55
C ALA A 126 8.34 -3.33 9.81
N VAL A 127 7.64 -4.47 9.89
CA VAL A 127 7.96 -5.67 9.10
C VAL A 127 7.91 -5.36 7.60
N LEU A 128 6.87 -4.68 7.12
CA LEU A 128 6.73 -4.25 5.72
C LEU A 128 7.90 -3.38 5.26
N ALA A 129 8.43 -2.52 6.13
CA ALA A 129 9.63 -1.75 5.87
C ALA A 129 10.90 -2.62 5.84
N ILE A 130 11.08 -3.54 6.80
CA ILE A 130 12.24 -4.44 6.93
C ILE A 130 12.35 -5.42 5.75
N ILE A 131 11.22 -5.80 5.13
CA ILE A 131 11.23 -6.61 3.90
C ILE A 131 12.10 -5.94 2.81
N ARG A 132 12.19 -4.60 2.79
CA ARG A 132 12.94 -3.84 1.79
C ARG A 132 14.46 -3.83 2.09
N PRO A 133 15.33 -3.81 1.06
CA PRO A 133 16.78 -3.89 1.24
C PRO A 133 17.37 -2.87 2.23
N ALA A 134 16.89 -1.62 2.18
CA ALA A 134 17.42 -0.53 3.01
C ALA A 134 17.24 -0.74 4.51
N LYS A 135 16.27 -1.57 4.94
CA LYS A 135 15.96 -1.84 6.36
C LYS A 135 16.10 -3.31 6.75
N ARG A 136 16.53 -4.17 5.82
CA ARG A 136 16.66 -5.61 6.03
C ARG A 136 17.61 -5.98 7.18
N HIS A 137 18.61 -5.14 7.45
CA HIS A 137 19.57 -5.36 8.54
C HIS A 137 18.92 -5.41 9.94
N LEU A 138 17.75 -4.78 10.11
CA LEU A 138 17.02 -4.75 11.40
C LEU A 138 16.28 -6.07 11.72
N GLN A 139 16.32 -7.07 10.83
CA GLN A 139 15.54 -8.30 10.98
C GLN A 139 15.95 -9.17 12.17
N ASP A 140 17.13 -8.95 12.74
CA ASP A 140 17.69 -9.68 13.89
C ASP A 140 17.59 -8.90 15.20
N ASP A 141 17.15 -7.64 15.14
CA ASP A 141 17.11 -6.74 16.29
C ASP A 141 15.84 -6.95 17.13
N ASP A 142 15.88 -6.49 18.38
CA ASP A 142 14.71 -6.47 19.24
C ASP A 142 13.72 -5.36 18.82
N TRP A 143 12.45 -5.50 19.25
CA TRP A 143 11.40 -4.57 18.86
C TRP A 143 11.64 -3.11 19.26
N LYS A 144 12.37 -2.84 20.35
CA LYS A 144 12.70 -1.46 20.73
C LYS A 144 13.64 -0.86 19.68
N THR A 145 14.74 -1.55 19.40
CA THR A 145 15.72 -1.14 18.39
C THR A 145 15.09 -0.99 17.01
N ILE A 146 14.26 -1.96 16.59
CA ILE A 146 13.51 -1.88 15.33
C ILE A 146 12.68 -0.60 15.26
N MET A 147 11.89 -0.30 16.29
CA MET A 147 10.96 0.82 16.24
C MET A 147 11.66 2.19 16.27
N ASP A 148 12.82 2.26 16.92
CA ASP A 148 13.67 3.46 16.96
C ASP A 148 14.36 3.70 15.59
N GLU A 149 14.81 2.64 14.92
CA GLU A 149 15.67 2.74 13.72
C GLU A 149 14.92 2.61 12.38
N VAL A 150 13.81 1.88 12.32
CA VAL A 150 13.16 1.51 11.04
C VAL A 150 12.66 2.74 10.27
N TRP A 151 12.34 3.83 10.96
CA TRP A 151 11.87 5.09 10.37
C TRP A 151 12.97 6.13 10.16
N VAL A 152 14.22 5.84 10.52
CA VAL A 152 15.36 6.72 10.23
C VAL A 152 15.65 6.67 8.73
N LYS A 153 15.70 7.83 8.07
CA LYS A 153 15.97 7.89 6.62
C LYS A 153 17.39 7.36 6.34
N PRO A 154 17.58 6.39 5.44
CA PRO A 154 18.90 5.91 5.07
C PRO A 154 19.68 7.00 4.33
N LYS A 155 21.02 6.93 4.41
CA LYS A 155 21.92 7.85 3.69
C LYS A 155 21.81 7.67 2.18
N GLU A 156 21.62 6.43 1.74
CA GLU A 156 21.52 6.05 0.34
C GLU A 156 20.41 4.99 0.15
N GLY A 157 19.83 4.95 -1.05
CA GLY A 157 18.78 4.00 -1.41
C GLY A 157 17.35 4.46 -1.14
N TYR A 158 16.40 3.59 -1.46
CA TYR A 158 14.97 3.85 -1.31
C TYR A 158 14.55 3.89 0.16
N PHE A 159 13.80 4.92 0.54
CA PHE A 159 13.21 5.04 1.87
C PHE A 159 11.70 4.78 1.83
N PHE A 160 11.28 3.69 2.46
CA PHE A 160 9.86 3.36 2.58
C PHE A 160 9.21 4.22 3.68
N LYS A 161 8.28 5.09 3.29
CA LYS A 161 7.68 6.08 4.19
C LYS A 161 6.81 5.41 5.25
N LYS A 162 6.87 5.88 6.49
CA LYS A 162 6.08 5.36 7.62
C LYS A 162 4.57 5.37 7.34
N ALA A 163 4.04 6.47 6.77
CA ALA A 163 2.62 6.57 6.44
C ALA A 163 2.17 5.49 5.45
N HIS A 164 2.99 5.23 4.42
CA HIS A 164 2.79 4.16 3.44
C HIS A 164 2.76 2.79 4.11
N ALA A 165 3.75 2.52 4.95
CA ALA A 165 3.86 1.26 5.67
C ALA A 165 2.65 0.99 6.58
N VAL A 166 2.16 2.03 7.27
CA VAL A 166 0.96 1.93 8.12
C VAL A 166 -0.29 1.70 7.27
N GLY A 167 -0.47 2.41 6.15
CA GLY A 167 -1.59 2.17 5.23
C GLY A 167 -1.64 0.73 4.72
N TYR A 168 -0.49 0.20 4.29
CA TYR A 168 -0.38 -1.20 3.88
C TYR A 168 -0.62 -2.18 5.02
N ALA A 169 -0.16 -1.89 6.24
CA ALA A 169 -0.44 -2.75 7.39
C ALA A 169 -1.94 -2.83 7.68
N VAL A 170 -2.68 -1.71 7.60
CA VAL A 170 -4.14 -1.69 7.75
C VAL A 170 -4.81 -2.51 6.65
N ALA A 171 -4.41 -2.32 5.40
CA ALA A 171 -4.97 -3.07 4.29
C ALA A 171 -4.66 -4.58 4.42
N VAL A 172 -3.48 -4.97 4.95
CA VAL A 172 -3.14 -6.37 5.29
C VAL A 172 -4.11 -6.92 6.33
N VAL A 173 -4.42 -6.17 7.40
CA VAL A 173 -5.43 -6.58 8.41
C VAL A 173 -6.80 -6.81 7.75
N VAL A 174 -7.23 -5.89 6.89
CA VAL A 174 -8.49 -6.04 6.12
C VAL A 174 -8.48 -7.33 5.32
N HIS A 175 -7.38 -7.61 4.61
CA HIS A 175 -7.27 -8.80 3.77
C HIS A 175 -7.26 -10.10 4.60
N MET A 176 -6.57 -10.12 5.73
CA MET A 176 -6.60 -11.26 6.66
C MET A 176 -8.02 -11.55 7.13
N ASN A 177 -8.75 -10.52 7.56
CA ASN A 177 -10.11 -10.66 8.05
C ASN A 177 -11.08 -11.12 6.94
N LEU A 178 -10.93 -10.61 5.71
CA LEU A 178 -11.68 -11.06 4.54
C LEU A 178 -11.46 -12.55 4.22
N ILE A 179 -10.21 -13.03 4.32
CA ILE A 179 -9.90 -14.45 4.10
C ILE A 179 -10.60 -15.31 5.15
N CYS A 180 -10.52 -14.92 6.42
CA CYS A 180 -11.19 -15.64 7.52
C CYS A 180 -12.71 -15.69 7.31
N GLU A 181 -13.34 -14.58 6.98
CA GLU A 181 -14.79 -14.54 6.68
C GLU A 181 -15.17 -15.44 5.51
N GLY A 182 -14.35 -15.49 4.46
CA GLY A 182 -14.56 -16.39 3.33
C GLY A 182 -14.50 -17.87 3.72
N ILE A 183 -13.63 -18.24 4.66
CA ILE A 183 -13.51 -19.62 5.17
C ILE A 183 -14.71 -19.98 6.05
N ASP A 184 -15.15 -19.07 6.91
CA ASP A 184 -16.29 -19.31 7.80
C ASP A 184 -17.60 -19.47 7.00
N ALA A 185 -17.80 -18.68 5.94
CA ALA A 185 -18.94 -18.79 5.04
C ALA A 185 -18.99 -20.13 4.27
N LEU A 186 -17.84 -20.78 4.02
CA LEU A 186 -17.80 -22.11 3.40
C LEU A 186 -18.16 -23.24 4.36
N ARG A 187 -18.13 -22.98 5.67
CA ARG A 187 -18.41 -23.96 6.73
C ARG A 187 -19.87 -23.92 7.21
N SER A 188 -20.58 -22.83 6.94
CA SER A 188 -22.00 -22.63 7.25
C SER A 188 -22.91 -23.13 6.14
#